data_AF-A0A1G4R418-F1
#
_entry.id   AF-A0A1G4R418-F1
#
_cell.length_a   1.000
_cell.length_b   1.000
_cell.length_c   1.000
_cell.angle_alpha   90.00
_cell.angle_beta   90.00
_cell.angle_gamma   90.00
#
_symmetry.space_group_name_H-M   'P 1'
#
loop_
_entity.id
_entity.type
_entity.pdbx_description
1 polymer ?
#
loop_
_entity_poly.entity_id
_entity_poly.type
_entity_poly.pdbx_seq_one_letter_code
_entity_poly.pdbx_strand_id
1 'polypeptide(L)' 'MKGYMTIKQASEVWGVTPRRIQVLCAGGRIEGAMKFGRDWAIPKDATKPNDKRR' A
#
# COMPACT_ATOMS: atom_id res chain seq x y z
N MET A 1 14.23 -1.11 13.07
CA MET A 1 12.99 -0.31 13.23
C MET A 1 12.77 0.49 11.96
N LYS A 2 11.68 0.47 11.19
CA LYS A 2 10.35 -0.14 11.24
C LYS A 2 10.05 -0.60 9.80
N GLY A 3 9.74 -1.87 9.59
CA GLY A 3 9.58 -2.48 8.26
C GLY A 3 8.29 -2.11 7.51
N TYR A 4 7.49 -1.16 8.04
CA TYR A 4 6.19 -0.80 7.50
C TYR A 4 6.05 0.72 7.39
N MET A 5 5.20 1.14 6.46
CA MET A 5 4.76 2.50 6.20
C MET A 5 3.24 2.56 6.10
N THR A 6 2.66 3.73 6.31
CA THR A 6 1.21 3.94 6.19
C THR A 6 0.81 4.14 4.74
N ILE A 7 -0.50 4.11 4.46
CA ILE A 7 -1.04 4.47 3.14
C ILE A 7 -0.57 5.85 2.67
N LYS A 8 -0.51 6.82 3.59
CA LYS A 8 -0.08 8.19 3.25
C LYS A 8 1.38 8.21 2.80
N GLN A 9 2.26 7.51 3.51
CA GLN A 9 3.66 7.39 3.13
C GLN A 9 3.84 6.65 1.81
N ALA A 10 3.13 5.52 1.63
CA ALA A 10 3.16 4.79 0.37
C ALA A 10 2.61 5.63 -0.80
N SER A 11 1.65 6.52 -0.52
CA SER A 11 1.09 7.45 -1.50
C SER A 11 2.13 8.43 -2.03
N GLU A 12 2.91 9.00 -1.12
CA GLU A 12 4.02 9.90 -1.44
C GLU A 12 5.15 9.17 -2.19
N VAL A 13 5.53 7.96 -1.75
CA VAL A 13 6.62 7.18 -2.36
C VAL A 13 6.25 6.65 -3.76
N TRP A 14 5.03 6.14 -3.95
CA TRP A 14 4.61 5.53 -5.21
C TRP A 14 3.97 6.53 -6.20
N GLY A 15 3.74 7.77 -5.76
CA GLY A 15 3.03 8.79 -6.54
C GLY A 15 1.59 8.38 -6.88
N VAL A 16 0.92 7.71 -5.94
CA VAL A 16 -0.42 7.11 -6.14
C VAL A 16 -1.35 7.64 -5.07
N THR A 17 -2.61 7.91 -5.39
CA THR A 17 -3.55 8.43 -4.39
C THR A 17 -3.81 7.42 -3.24
N PRO A 18 -4.06 7.89 -2.00
CA PRO A 18 -4.34 7.02 -0.86
C PRO A 18 -5.48 6.03 -1.11
N ARG A 19 -6.54 6.48 -1.79
CA ARG A 19 -7.67 5.64 -2.20
C ARG A 19 -7.23 4.49 -3.11
N ARG A 20 -6.30 4.73 -4.04
CA ARG A 20 -5.82 3.67 -4.94
C ARG A 20 -5.01 2.64 -4.16
N ILE A 21 -4.18 3.07 -3.21
CA ILE A 21 -3.44 2.17 -2.33
C ILE A 21 -4.39 1.33 -1.47
N GLN A 22 -5.45 1.92 -0.90
CA GLN A 22 -6.48 1.16 -0.19
C GLN A 22 -7.10 0.06 -1.05
N VAL A 23 -7.40 0.35 -2.32
CA VAL A 23 -7.93 -0.66 -3.27
C VAL A 23 -6.89 -1.76 -3.53
N LEU A 24 -5.60 -1.43 -3.65
CA LEU A 24 -4.53 -2.41 -3.83
C LEU A 24 -4.37 -3.30 -2.60
N CYS A 25 -4.38 -2.71 -1.40
CA CYS A 25 -4.34 -3.44 -0.13
C CYS A 25 -5.56 -4.35 0.04
N ALA A 26 -6.77 -3.82 -0.16
CA ALA A 26 -8.01 -4.57 -0.04
C ALA A 26 -8.13 -5.69 -1.09
N GLY A 27 -7.53 -5.49 -2.27
CA GLY A 27 -7.45 -6.50 -3.32
C GLY A 27 -6.29 -7.49 -3.16
N GLY A 28 -5.56 -7.48 -2.03
CA GLY A 28 -4.44 -8.41 -1.78
C GLY A 28 -3.28 -8.24 -2.77
N ARG A 29 -3.14 -7.07 -3.40
CA ARG A 29 -2.15 -6.81 -4.45
C ARG A 29 -0.80 -6.35 -3.91
N ILE A 30 -0.74 -5.98 -2.64
CA ILE A 30 0.47 -5.55 -1.95
C ILE A 30 0.81 -6.66 -0.96
N GLU A 31 1.87 -7.40 -1.25
CA GLU A 31 2.34 -8.50 -0.40
C GLU A 31 2.76 -7.96 0.97
N GLY A 32 2.39 -8.67 2.04
CA GLY A 32 2.64 -8.26 3.41
C GLY A 32 1.84 -7.06 3.90
N ALA A 33 0.95 -6.47 3.08
CA ALA A 33 0.06 -5.41 3.56
C ALA A 33 -0.95 -5.96 4.57
N MET A 34 -1.02 -5.34 5.74
CA MET A 34 -1.91 -5.76 6.83
C MET A 34 -2.85 -4.64 7.24
N LYS A 35 -4.14 -4.96 7.38
CA LYS A 35 -5.14 -4.01 7.86
C LYS A 35 -5.09 -3.94 9.38
N PHE A 36 -4.95 -2.73 9.93
CA PHE A 36 -5.02 -2.49 11.38
C PHE A 36 -6.12 -1.46 11.66
N GLY A 37 -7.28 -1.96 12.11
CA GLY A 37 -8.47 -1.12 12.30
C GLY A 37 -8.94 -0.46 11.00
N ARG A 38 -8.83 0.88 10.93
CA ARG A 38 -9.21 1.68 9.76
C ARG A 38 -8.06 1.95 8.79
N ASP A 39 -6.83 1.67 9.20
CA ASP A 39 -5.61 1.94 8.45
C ASP A 39 -4.94 0.66 7.94
N TRP A 40 -3.89 0.84 7.14
CA TRP A 40 -3.10 -0.25 6.57
C TRP A 40 -1.61 -0.05 6.82
N ALA A 41 -0.95 -1.14 7.18
CA ALA A 41 0.50 -1.25 7.31
C ALA A 41 1.02 -1.88 6.02
N ILE A 42 1.81 -1.13 5.28
CA ILE A 42 2.39 -1.54 4.01
C ILE A 42 3.88 -1.77 4.24
N PRO A 43 4.43 -2.94 3.92
CA PRO A 43 5.87 -3.17 4.06
C PRO A 43 6.67 -2.14 3.25
N LYS A 44 7.80 -1.67 3.79
CA LYS A 44 8.62 -0.64 3.10
C LYS A 44 9.32 -1.16 1.85
N ASP A 45 9.59 -2.45 1.85
CA ASP A 45 10.14 -3.26 0.76
C ASP A 45 9.08 -3.68 -0.25
N ALA A 46 7.79 -3.42 0.01
CA ALA A 46 6.74 -3.68 -0.95
C ALA A 46 6.96 -2.85 -2.22
N THR A 47 6.94 -3.51 -3.37
CA THR A 47 7.00 -2.85 -4.67
C THR A 47 5.61 -2.43 -5.10
N LYS A 48 5.52 -1.28 -5.80
CA LYS A 48 4.27 -0.79 -6.36
C LYS A 48 3.69 -1.88 -7.30
N PRO A 49 2.49 -2.41 -7.03
CA PRO A 49 1.91 -3.45 -7.85
C PRO A 49 1.66 -2.91 -9.26
N ASN A 50 1.92 -3.73 -10.28
CA ASN A 50 1.74 -3.32 -11.66
C ASN A 50 0.26 -2.98 -11.91
N ASP A 51 -0.05 -1.71 -12.14
CA ASP A 51 -1.43 -1.26 -12.29
C ASP A 51 -1.97 -1.69 -13.66
N LYS A 52 -2.56 -2.89 -13.73
CA LYS A 52 -3.14 -3.50 -14.94
C LYS A 52 -4.43 -2.82 -15.42
N ARG A 53 -4.54 -1.49 -15.36
CA ARG A 53 -5.59 -0.76 -16.09
C ARG A 53 -5.16 -0.63 -17.56
N ARG A 54 -5.41 -1.68 -18.34
CA ARG A 54 -5.64 -1.60 -19.78
C ARG A 54 -7.08 -2.02 -20.02
#